data_AF-A0A2P7TBU9-F1
#
_entry.id   AF-A0A2P7TBU9-F1
#
_cell.length_a   1.000
_cell.length_b   1.000
_cell.length_c   1.000
_cell.angle_alpha   90.00
_cell.angle_beta   90.00
_cell.angle_gamma   90.00
#
_symmetry.space_group_name_H-M   'P 1'
#
loop_
_entity.id
_entity.type
_entity.pdbx_description
1 polymer ?
#
loop_
_entity_poly.entity_id
_entity_poly.type
_entity_poly.pdbx_seq_one_letter_code
_entity_poly.pdbx_strand_id
1 'polypeptide(L)'
;MKHCTCFLCVLFVAGLLVLAGCNKDDAPQPEEMMPLHAVRGSEPGIYDSNGRLMLLRGVNYNALGDYWQGVAGAPPTVAYSASDFEQMAAYGFNCVRLLFSWSKLQPQKGVVDQSYIDQIKRAVEDAAQNNLYVILDMHQDAWGKYIATPDAALCPTPAKGWDGAPQWATFTNDSSTCTVNGMRESAPAVIAAFHNFWNNTNGIQDDCKAAWAELVKQTCQYANIAGYDLLNEPNMGYGSLEQERQHLNNFYGTLIETIRQAENSEGCQKRIVFVETAVTLAGAANPIVPDPAFTTDDNLVFAPHHYFESISYDLSIELGYNILRAGSVLFNAALWVGEWGYFNGIADTAKIKRFAAMEDACFCGSAWWQWAQAPGDPHGVWWNGNSFSAAAASMHLAEVNAAGMRTGNLNTPFLNILSRTRPLAITGLPVAFTSNPTNGLMHLEANANTAGETEIWIPARFGAPVITGTNTLQITTGAVNGGYIAKIQVQPGNYSIYVDF
;
A
#
# COMPACT_ATOMS: atom_id res chain seq x y z
N MET A 1 62.34 2.04 80.39
CA MET A 1 63.34 2.63 79.49
C MET A 1 63.58 1.66 78.34
N LYS A 2 63.83 2.19 77.13
CA LYS A 2 63.93 1.52 75.81
C LYS A 2 62.60 1.38 75.07
N HIS A 3 62.51 1.65 73.78
CA HIS A 3 63.11 2.68 72.93
C HIS A 3 62.16 2.74 71.72
N CYS A 4 62.01 3.94 71.20
CA CYS A 4 61.05 4.31 70.18
C CYS A 4 61.56 3.92 68.79
N THR A 5 60.72 3.35 67.93
CA THR A 5 60.84 3.51 66.48
C THR A 5 59.45 3.38 65.86
N CYS A 6 59.05 4.43 65.13
CA CYS A 6 57.74 4.61 64.55
C CYS A 6 57.64 3.84 63.22
N PHE A 7 56.64 2.96 63.07
CA PHE A 7 56.16 2.47 61.77
C PHE A 7 54.69 2.83 61.66
N LEU A 8 54.36 3.68 60.68
CA LEU A 8 53.00 4.10 60.37
C LEU A 8 52.38 3.03 59.45
N CYS A 9 51.53 2.15 59.99
CA CYS A 9 50.74 1.21 59.20
C CYS A 9 49.49 1.92 58.65
N VAL A 10 49.39 1.93 57.31
CA VAL A 10 48.22 2.36 56.55
C VAL A 10 47.10 1.34 56.74
N LEU A 11 45.96 1.77 57.29
CA LEU A 11 44.73 0.98 57.43
C LEU A 11 43.82 1.24 56.22
N PHE A 12 43.50 0.18 55.50
CA PHE A 12 42.52 0.13 54.41
C PHE A 12 41.11 0.45 54.94
N VAL A 13 40.46 1.47 54.40
CA VAL A 13 39.02 1.72 54.59
C VAL A 13 38.29 1.23 53.34
N ALA A 14 37.47 0.20 53.49
CA ALA A 14 36.55 -0.27 52.46
C ALA A 14 35.38 0.72 52.32
N GLY A 15 35.32 1.43 51.19
CA GLY A 15 34.17 2.25 50.82
C GLY A 15 33.08 1.40 50.16
N LEU A 16 31.90 1.35 50.76
CA LEU A 16 30.68 0.92 50.09
C LEU A 16 30.35 1.92 48.97
N LEU A 17 30.49 1.51 47.71
CA LEU A 17 29.87 2.19 46.57
C LEU A 17 28.39 1.79 46.51
N VAL A 18 27.52 2.73 46.83
CA VAL A 18 26.10 2.66 46.46
C VAL A 18 26.02 2.96 44.97
N LEU A 19 25.88 1.91 44.15
CA LEU A 19 25.53 2.05 42.75
C LEU A 19 24.04 2.43 42.68
N ALA A 20 23.77 3.71 42.41
CA ALA A 20 22.47 4.14 41.96
C ALA A 20 22.22 3.49 40.58
N GLY A 21 21.35 2.47 40.56
CA GLY A 21 20.85 1.91 39.32
C GLY A 21 20.01 2.95 38.60
N CYS A 22 20.48 3.42 37.45
CA CYS A 22 19.61 4.10 36.50
C CYS A 22 18.56 3.07 36.04
N ASN A 23 17.32 3.21 36.49
CA ASN A 23 16.20 2.63 35.76
C ASN A 23 16.26 3.24 34.36
N LYS A 24 16.55 2.40 33.36
CA LYS A 24 16.14 2.72 32.00
C LYS A 24 14.64 2.84 32.07
N ASP A 25 14.12 4.02 31.73
CA ASP A 25 12.71 4.15 31.42
C ASP A 25 12.40 3.08 30.37
N ASP A 26 11.58 2.09 30.75
CA ASP A 26 11.02 1.13 29.82
C ASP A 26 10.15 1.94 28.86
N ALA A 27 10.72 2.35 27.73
CA ALA A 27 9.93 2.82 26.61
C ALA A 27 8.88 1.73 26.34
N PRO A 28 7.59 2.09 26.25
CA PRO A 28 6.55 1.10 25.98
C PRO A 28 6.95 0.33 24.72
N GLN A 29 7.10 -0.99 24.85
CA GLN A 29 7.27 -1.86 23.70
C GLN A 29 6.06 -1.63 22.77
N PRO A 30 6.25 -1.51 21.45
CA PRO A 30 5.13 -1.41 20.53
C PRO A 30 4.15 -2.55 20.82
N GLU A 31 2.85 -2.25 20.92
CA GLU A 31 1.83 -3.31 20.97
C GLU A 31 2.05 -4.21 19.73
N GLU A 32 2.14 -5.51 19.95
CA GLU A 32 2.37 -6.46 18.86
C GLU A 32 1.18 -6.38 17.88
N MET A 33 1.48 -6.05 16.62
CA MET A 33 0.46 -5.95 15.59
C MET A 33 -0.22 -7.31 15.36
N MET A 34 -1.53 -7.29 15.16
CA MET A 34 -2.31 -8.52 14.97
C MET A 34 -2.35 -8.91 13.49
N PRO A 35 -2.12 -10.19 13.14
CA PRO A 35 -2.37 -10.67 11.79
C PRO A 35 -3.80 -10.38 11.35
N LEU A 36 -3.94 -10.00 10.08
CA LEU A 36 -5.22 -9.75 9.43
C LEU A 36 -5.65 -10.94 8.59
N HIS A 37 -6.97 -11.09 8.44
CA HIS A 37 -7.57 -12.02 7.49
C HIS A 37 -8.81 -11.37 6.85
N ALA A 38 -9.14 -11.78 5.64
CA ALA A 38 -10.34 -11.38 4.95
C ALA A 38 -11.43 -12.45 5.13
N VAL A 39 -12.66 -12.00 5.22
CA VAL A 39 -13.87 -12.83 5.19
C VAL A 39 -14.64 -12.51 3.91
N ARG A 40 -15.13 -13.55 3.25
CA ARG A 40 -16.06 -13.51 2.11
C ARG A 40 -17.47 -13.86 2.57
N GLY A 41 -18.50 -13.51 1.80
CA GLY A 41 -19.87 -13.91 2.13
C GLY A 41 -20.76 -12.78 2.60
N SER A 42 -21.57 -13.08 3.63
CA SER A 42 -22.58 -12.19 4.17
C SER A 42 -22.01 -10.99 4.94
N GLU A 43 -20.80 -11.11 5.47
CA GLU A 43 -20.11 -10.08 6.26
C GLU A 43 -18.70 -9.83 5.71
N PRO A 44 -18.59 -9.44 4.42
CA PRO A 44 -17.29 -9.33 3.78
C PRO A 44 -16.50 -8.18 4.41
N GLY A 45 -15.24 -8.45 4.77
CA GLY A 45 -14.41 -7.47 5.46
C GLY A 45 -12.99 -7.96 5.71
N ILE A 46 -12.14 -7.05 6.17
CA ILE A 46 -10.81 -7.38 6.70
C ILE A 46 -10.90 -7.32 8.20
N TYR A 47 -10.46 -8.35 8.90
CA TYR A 47 -10.59 -8.49 10.35
C TYR A 47 -9.24 -8.77 10.99
N ASP A 48 -9.03 -8.21 12.18
CA ASP A 48 -7.90 -8.59 13.02
C ASP A 48 -8.17 -9.89 13.79
N SER A 49 -7.17 -10.35 14.54
CA SER A 49 -7.26 -11.58 15.33
C SER A 49 -8.29 -11.53 16.48
N ASN A 50 -8.80 -10.34 16.83
CA ASN A 50 -9.88 -10.16 17.80
C ASN A 50 -11.27 -10.09 17.15
N GLY A 51 -11.35 -10.22 15.82
CA GLY A 51 -12.60 -10.12 15.07
C GLY A 51 -13.10 -8.69 14.88
N ARG A 52 -12.25 -7.67 15.06
CA ARG A 52 -12.60 -6.28 14.76
C ARG A 52 -12.46 -6.04 13.26
N LEU A 53 -13.44 -5.38 12.65
CA LEU A 53 -13.36 -4.95 11.26
C LEU A 53 -12.30 -3.83 11.16
N MET A 54 -11.29 -4.06 10.32
CA MET A 54 -10.18 -3.15 10.09
C MET A 54 -10.44 -2.27 8.87
N LEU A 55 -10.35 -0.95 9.05
CA LEU A 55 -10.43 0.02 7.96
C LEU A 55 -9.02 0.43 7.55
N LEU A 56 -8.48 -0.23 6.53
CA LEU A 56 -7.12 0.02 6.02
C LEU A 56 -7.13 1.21 5.05
N ARG A 57 -6.60 2.36 5.47
CA ARG A 57 -6.40 3.54 4.61
C ARG A 57 -4.94 4.00 4.67
N GLY A 58 -4.35 4.10 3.50
CA GLY A 58 -2.91 4.24 3.36
C GLY A 58 -2.47 5.00 2.12
N VAL A 59 -1.23 4.76 1.75
CA VAL A 59 -0.56 5.36 0.59
C VAL A 59 0.25 4.31 -0.16
N ASN A 60 0.41 4.51 -1.46
CA ASN A 60 1.38 3.80 -2.29
C ASN A 60 2.78 4.35 -2.03
N TYR A 61 3.75 3.45 -1.87
CA TYR A 61 5.15 3.78 -1.60
C TYR A 61 6.09 3.08 -2.58
N ASN A 62 6.63 3.86 -3.52
CA ASN A 62 7.37 3.35 -4.68
C ASN A 62 8.90 3.37 -4.54
N ALA A 63 9.43 3.71 -3.37
CA ALA A 63 10.88 3.91 -3.16
C ALA A 63 11.73 2.66 -3.43
N LEU A 64 11.12 1.47 -3.40
CA LEU A 64 11.78 0.19 -3.69
C LEU A 64 11.57 -0.31 -5.12
N GLY A 65 10.77 0.37 -5.95
CA GLY A 65 10.52 0.00 -7.34
C GLY A 65 11.79 0.07 -8.22
N ASP A 66 11.74 -0.61 -9.36
CA ASP A 66 12.83 -0.67 -10.33
C ASP A 66 12.44 -0.03 -11.66
N TYR A 67 12.47 1.30 -11.67
CA TYR A 67 12.00 2.14 -12.77
C TYR A 67 13.08 2.46 -13.81
N TRP A 68 12.63 2.76 -15.02
CA TRP A 68 13.48 3.14 -16.13
C TRP A 68 14.15 4.50 -15.91
N GLN A 69 15.46 4.53 -16.08
CA GLN A 69 16.26 5.76 -16.00
C GLN A 69 16.26 6.50 -17.34
N GLY A 70 15.21 7.30 -17.60
CA GLY A 70 15.06 8.02 -18.86
C GLY A 70 15.83 9.33 -18.99
N VAL A 71 16.15 9.98 -17.87
CA VAL A 71 16.82 11.29 -17.83
C VAL A 71 18.08 11.21 -16.97
N ALA A 72 19.24 11.44 -17.57
CA ALA A 72 20.51 11.38 -16.83
C ALA A 72 20.55 12.38 -15.67
N GLY A 73 20.94 11.93 -14.48
CA GLY A 73 21.05 12.77 -13.28
C GLY A 73 19.74 13.04 -12.54
N ALA A 74 18.60 12.51 -13.00
CA ALA A 74 17.32 12.57 -12.30
C ALA A 74 16.91 11.15 -11.87
N PRO A 75 17.13 10.74 -10.61
CA PRO A 75 16.76 9.40 -10.15
C PRO A 75 15.27 9.10 -10.40
N PRO A 76 14.91 7.86 -10.80
CA PRO A 76 13.53 7.52 -11.11
C PRO A 76 12.73 7.13 -9.86
N THR A 77 13.41 6.87 -8.74
CA THR A 77 12.80 6.67 -7.43
C THR A 77 13.25 7.74 -6.47
N VAL A 78 12.40 7.98 -5.47
CA VAL A 78 12.78 8.74 -4.29
C VAL A 78 13.69 7.86 -3.41
N ALA A 79 14.69 8.44 -2.76
CA ALA A 79 15.55 7.67 -1.83
C ALA A 79 14.69 7.00 -0.72
N TYR A 80 14.96 5.76 -0.32
CA TYR A 80 14.23 5.15 0.79
C TYR A 80 14.48 5.89 2.12
N SER A 81 13.46 6.04 2.97
CA SER A 81 13.60 6.61 4.31
C SER A 81 12.62 6.00 5.31
N ALA A 82 13.12 5.49 6.43
CA ALA A 82 12.29 5.00 7.54
C ALA A 82 11.37 6.11 8.10
N SER A 83 11.82 7.38 8.05
CA SER A 83 11.03 8.53 8.50
C SER A 83 9.78 8.81 7.66
N ASP A 84 9.65 8.18 6.48
CA ASP A 84 8.40 8.26 5.72
C ASP A 84 7.26 7.56 6.47
N PHE A 85 7.53 6.40 7.06
CA PHE A 85 6.54 5.63 7.82
C PHE A 85 6.06 6.39 9.06
N GLU A 86 6.97 7.08 9.76
CA GLU A 86 6.61 7.95 10.88
C GLU A 86 5.69 9.09 10.43
N GLN A 87 6.02 9.75 9.31
CA GLN A 87 5.18 10.83 8.78
C GLN A 87 3.83 10.32 8.29
N MET A 88 3.78 9.15 7.64
CA MET A 88 2.53 8.52 7.22
C MET A 88 1.62 8.24 8.43
N ALA A 89 2.17 7.64 9.49
CA ALA A 89 1.44 7.38 10.73
C ALA A 89 0.99 8.68 11.42
N ALA A 90 1.77 9.75 11.36
CA ALA A 90 1.39 11.07 11.88
C ALA A 90 0.19 11.70 11.15
N TYR A 91 -0.14 11.23 9.95
CA TYR A 91 -1.38 11.59 9.23
C TYR A 91 -2.48 10.54 9.37
N GLY A 92 -2.34 9.59 10.29
CA GLY A 92 -3.36 8.58 10.57
C GLY A 92 -3.52 7.51 9.51
N PHE A 93 -2.55 7.36 8.60
CA PHE A 93 -2.49 6.18 7.76
C PHE A 93 -2.19 4.96 8.63
N ASN A 94 -2.82 3.83 8.32
CA ASN A 94 -2.59 2.55 9.02
C ASN A 94 -2.17 1.42 8.07
N CYS A 95 -1.95 1.73 6.79
CA CYS A 95 -1.33 0.81 5.86
C CYS A 95 -0.47 1.50 4.80
N VAL A 96 0.38 0.71 4.14
CA VAL A 96 1.20 1.10 3.00
C VAL A 96 1.07 0.00 1.93
N ARG A 97 0.75 0.38 0.69
CA ARG A 97 0.95 -0.48 -0.47
C ARG A 97 2.40 -0.29 -0.90
N LEU A 98 3.24 -1.28 -0.57
CA LEU A 98 4.68 -1.24 -0.79
C LEU A 98 4.99 -1.88 -2.13
N LEU A 99 5.32 -1.04 -3.10
CA LEU A 99 5.65 -1.47 -4.45
C LEU A 99 7.05 -2.11 -4.46
N PHE A 100 7.15 -3.26 -5.10
CA PHE A 100 8.42 -3.88 -5.46
C PHE A 100 8.33 -4.43 -6.88
N SER A 101 9.46 -4.60 -7.55
CA SER A 101 9.49 -4.99 -8.96
C SER A 101 10.10 -6.38 -9.15
N TRP A 102 9.45 -7.21 -9.97
CA TRP A 102 9.96 -8.54 -10.34
C TRP A 102 11.39 -8.47 -10.89
N SER A 103 11.70 -7.44 -11.68
CA SER A 103 13.02 -7.22 -12.27
C SER A 103 14.16 -7.10 -11.26
N LYS A 104 13.88 -6.59 -10.06
CA LYS A 104 14.87 -6.47 -8.97
C LYS A 104 14.81 -7.64 -8.00
N LEU A 105 13.65 -8.29 -7.87
CA LEU A 105 13.51 -9.53 -7.10
C LEU A 105 14.20 -10.71 -7.79
N GLN A 106 14.12 -10.80 -9.11
CA GLN A 106 14.70 -11.88 -9.91
C GLN A 106 15.46 -11.30 -11.12
N PRO A 107 16.61 -10.64 -10.92
CA PRO A 107 17.32 -9.93 -11.97
C PRO A 107 17.87 -10.85 -13.08
N GLN A 108 18.08 -12.13 -12.78
CA GLN A 108 18.44 -13.17 -13.74
C GLN A 108 17.50 -14.36 -13.58
N LYS A 109 17.17 -15.04 -14.68
CA LYS A 109 16.26 -16.20 -14.66
C LYS A 109 16.73 -17.23 -13.63
N GLY A 110 15.85 -17.59 -12.70
CA GLY A 110 16.13 -18.55 -11.63
C GLY A 110 17.01 -18.03 -10.47
N VAL A 111 17.42 -16.76 -10.47
CA VAL A 111 18.26 -16.18 -9.41
C VAL A 111 17.49 -15.07 -8.71
N VAL A 112 17.12 -15.32 -7.45
CA VAL A 112 16.48 -14.33 -6.58
C VAL A 112 17.53 -13.47 -5.90
N ASP A 113 17.30 -12.16 -5.82
CA ASP A 113 18.19 -11.20 -5.18
C ASP A 113 17.87 -11.07 -3.68
N GLN A 114 18.69 -11.73 -2.85
CA GLN A 114 18.54 -11.69 -1.40
C GLN A 114 18.71 -10.29 -0.80
N SER A 115 19.61 -9.47 -1.37
CA SER A 115 19.83 -8.10 -0.89
C SER A 115 18.61 -7.21 -1.14
N TYR A 116 17.83 -7.50 -2.19
CA TYR A 116 16.57 -6.81 -2.41
C TYR A 116 15.46 -7.31 -1.48
N ILE A 117 15.37 -8.61 -1.19
CA ILE A 117 14.44 -9.14 -0.17
C ILE A 117 14.74 -8.51 1.20
N ASP A 118 16.01 -8.36 1.58
CA ASP A 118 16.39 -7.72 2.83
C ASP A 118 15.99 -6.24 2.89
N GLN A 119 15.97 -5.52 1.76
CA GLN A 119 15.43 -4.16 1.68
C GLN A 119 13.92 -4.13 1.92
N ILE A 120 13.17 -5.08 1.34
CA ILE A 120 11.73 -5.20 1.54
C ILE A 120 11.43 -5.52 3.02
N LYS A 121 12.15 -6.48 3.62
CA LYS A 121 12.01 -6.83 5.04
C LYS A 121 12.27 -5.63 5.95
N ARG A 122 13.30 -4.84 5.66
CA ARG A 122 13.58 -3.61 6.40
C ARG A 122 12.43 -2.61 6.33
N ALA A 123 11.83 -2.44 5.15
CA ALA A 123 10.65 -1.59 5.00
C ALA A 123 9.44 -2.11 5.78
N VAL A 124 9.24 -3.42 5.81
CA VAL A 124 8.19 -4.07 6.63
C VAL A 124 8.43 -3.83 8.12
N GLU A 125 9.67 -3.96 8.59
CA GLU A 125 10.06 -3.72 9.98
C GLU A 125 9.92 -2.24 10.39
N ASP A 126 10.31 -1.31 9.52
CA ASP A 126 10.18 0.13 9.77
C ASP A 126 8.70 0.58 9.73
N ALA A 127 7.87 -0.05 8.88
CA ALA A 127 6.42 0.13 8.91
C ALA A 127 5.79 -0.40 10.21
N ALA A 128 6.23 -1.57 10.69
CA ALA A 128 5.73 -2.18 11.93
C ALA A 128 5.99 -1.29 13.16
N GLN A 129 7.16 -0.65 13.23
CA GLN A 129 7.51 0.32 14.29
C GLN A 129 6.54 1.51 14.36
N ASN A 130 5.79 1.76 13.29
CA ASN A 130 4.84 2.87 13.17
C ASN A 130 3.37 2.39 13.08
N ASN A 131 3.09 1.13 13.46
CA ASN A 131 1.76 0.52 13.40
C ASN A 131 1.12 0.54 12.00
N LEU A 132 1.95 0.40 10.95
CA LEU A 132 1.51 0.34 9.57
C LEU A 132 1.49 -1.10 9.07
N TYR A 133 0.33 -1.52 8.57
CA TYR A 133 0.23 -2.75 7.79
C TYR A 133 0.86 -2.58 6.41
N VAL A 134 1.52 -3.60 5.89
CA VAL A 134 2.10 -3.60 4.55
C VAL A 134 1.31 -4.55 3.66
N ILE A 135 0.90 -4.03 2.51
CA ILE A 135 0.43 -4.81 1.36
C ILE A 135 1.62 -4.85 0.39
N LEU A 136 2.18 -6.03 0.15
CA LEU A 136 3.27 -6.20 -0.80
C LEU A 136 2.69 -6.27 -2.21
N ASP A 137 3.11 -5.37 -3.07
CA ASP A 137 2.58 -5.24 -4.43
C ASP A 137 3.67 -5.50 -5.48
N MET A 138 3.47 -6.54 -6.28
CA MET A 138 4.31 -6.82 -7.44
C MET A 138 3.94 -5.87 -8.56
N HIS A 139 4.56 -4.69 -8.48
CA HIS A 139 4.21 -3.56 -9.31
C HIS A 139 4.82 -3.65 -10.71
N GLN A 140 4.04 -3.21 -11.69
CA GLN A 140 4.47 -3.01 -13.06
C GLN A 140 3.63 -1.90 -13.69
N ASP A 141 4.24 -1.14 -14.58
CA ASP A 141 3.52 -0.29 -15.53
C ASP A 141 3.97 -0.69 -16.93
N ALA A 142 3.02 -0.90 -17.85
CA ALA A 142 3.28 -1.26 -19.24
C ALA A 142 4.39 -2.32 -19.40
N TRP A 143 4.29 -3.39 -18.60
CA TRP A 143 5.20 -4.55 -18.52
C TRP A 143 6.54 -4.31 -17.81
N GLY A 144 7.32 -3.29 -18.18
CA GLY A 144 8.67 -3.14 -17.64
C GLY A 144 9.56 -2.05 -18.26
N LYS A 145 10.76 -1.89 -17.68
CA LYS A 145 11.81 -0.97 -18.17
C LYS A 145 12.23 -1.20 -19.62
N TYR A 146 12.13 -2.44 -20.08
CA TYR A 146 12.72 -2.89 -21.34
C TYR A 146 11.78 -2.73 -22.55
N ILE A 147 10.65 -2.03 -22.37
CA ILE A 147 9.73 -1.65 -23.45
C ILE A 147 10.06 -0.27 -24.06
N ALA A 148 11.04 0.45 -23.51
CA ALA A 148 11.45 1.76 -23.99
C ALA A 148 11.81 1.73 -25.49
N THR A 149 11.41 2.75 -26.24
CA THR A 149 11.78 2.86 -27.66
C THR A 149 13.29 3.04 -27.81
N PRO A 150 14.02 2.13 -28.50
CA PRO A 150 15.48 2.20 -28.61
C PRO A 150 15.97 3.43 -29.38
N ASP A 151 15.25 3.80 -30.45
CA ASP A 151 15.52 4.98 -31.25
C ASP A 151 14.23 5.78 -31.43
N ALA A 152 14.16 6.93 -30.75
CA ALA A 152 13.00 7.80 -30.78
C ALA A 152 12.71 8.36 -32.19
N ALA A 153 13.69 8.41 -33.10
CA ALA A 153 13.47 8.84 -34.48
C ALA A 153 12.58 7.87 -35.28
N LEU A 154 12.44 6.62 -34.83
CA LEU A 154 11.61 5.60 -35.47
C LEU A 154 10.13 5.69 -35.06
N CYS A 155 9.78 6.52 -34.08
CA CYS A 155 8.44 6.61 -33.52
C CYS A 155 7.96 8.06 -33.43
N PRO A 156 6.79 8.40 -34.00
CA PRO A 156 6.15 9.70 -33.75
C PRO A 156 5.89 9.95 -32.26
N THR A 157 5.59 8.89 -31.52
CA THR A 157 5.27 8.88 -30.09
C THR A 157 6.06 7.75 -29.40
N PRO A 158 7.35 7.96 -29.10
CA PRO A 158 8.22 6.94 -28.52
C PRO A 158 7.74 6.54 -27.11
N ALA A 159 7.78 5.24 -26.81
CA ALA A 159 7.54 4.76 -25.45
C ALA A 159 8.73 5.07 -24.54
N LYS A 160 8.40 5.40 -23.29
CA LYS A 160 9.32 5.35 -22.16
C LYS A 160 9.52 3.88 -21.76
N GLY A 161 10.57 3.59 -21.02
CA GLY A 161 10.54 2.42 -20.14
C GLY A 161 9.75 2.74 -18.88
N TRP A 162 9.29 1.70 -18.19
CA TRP A 162 8.52 1.82 -16.95
C TRP A 162 9.17 0.99 -15.84
N ASP A 163 8.46 0.06 -15.23
CA ASP A 163 8.90 -0.82 -14.14
C ASP A 163 8.12 -2.14 -14.17
N GLY A 164 8.61 -3.15 -13.45
CA GLY A 164 8.00 -4.48 -13.43
C GLY A 164 8.97 -5.57 -13.87
N ALA A 165 8.72 -6.19 -15.01
CA ALA A 165 9.37 -7.42 -15.44
C ALA A 165 10.86 -7.24 -15.83
N PRO A 166 11.73 -8.26 -15.57
CA PRO A 166 13.11 -8.25 -16.01
C PRO A 166 13.25 -8.42 -17.53
N GLN A 167 14.42 -8.05 -18.06
CA GLN A 167 14.72 -8.15 -19.49
C GLN A 167 14.59 -9.58 -20.01
N TRP A 168 15.10 -10.55 -19.25
CA TRP A 168 15.08 -11.97 -19.65
C TRP A 168 13.66 -12.55 -19.72
N ALA A 169 12.68 -11.90 -19.10
CA ALA A 169 11.27 -12.25 -19.19
C ALA A 169 10.50 -11.43 -20.23
N THR A 170 11.13 -10.44 -20.86
CA THR A 170 10.46 -9.49 -21.77
C THR A 170 10.51 -9.97 -23.21
N PHE A 171 9.45 -10.66 -23.65
CA PHE A 171 9.31 -11.19 -25.02
C PHE A 171 8.36 -10.32 -25.85
N THR A 172 8.92 -9.42 -26.67
CA THR A 172 8.12 -8.49 -27.49
C THR A 172 7.88 -8.99 -28.92
N ASN A 173 8.51 -10.10 -29.33
CA ASN A 173 8.46 -10.64 -30.69
C ASN A 173 8.81 -9.58 -31.76
N ASP A 174 9.79 -8.71 -31.49
CA ASP A 174 10.20 -7.58 -32.33
C ASP A 174 9.06 -6.59 -32.65
N SER A 175 7.99 -6.60 -31.85
CA SER A 175 6.85 -5.68 -32.01
C SER A 175 7.26 -4.24 -31.73
N SER A 176 6.57 -3.31 -32.39
CA SER A 176 6.83 -1.88 -32.24
C SER A 176 6.61 -1.41 -30.80
N THR A 177 7.51 -0.55 -30.33
CA THR A 177 7.39 0.16 -29.04
C THR A 177 6.68 1.51 -29.20
N CYS A 178 6.30 1.93 -30.41
CA CYS A 178 5.60 3.19 -30.59
C CYS A 178 4.20 3.12 -29.94
N THR A 179 3.86 4.12 -29.15
CA THR A 179 2.55 4.23 -28.49
C THR A 179 1.53 4.89 -29.41
N VAL A 180 0.24 4.68 -29.16
CA VAL A 180 -0.86 5.45 -29.74
C VAL A 180 -1.15 6.63 -28.81
N ASN A 181 -0.98 7.85 -29.30
CA ASN A 181 -1.24 9.10 -28.56
C ASN A 181 -0.50 9.21 -27.20
N GLY A 182 0.63 8.51 -27.03
CA GLY A 182 1.37 8.52 -25.77
C GLY A 182 0.84 7.59 -24.68
N MET A 183 -0.22 6.82 -24.94
CA MET A 183 -0.77 5.84 -23.97
C MET A 183 0.18 4.66 -23.81
N ARG A 184 0.66 4.43 -22.59
CA ARG A 184 1.76 3.48 -22.31
C ARG A 184 1.40 2.03 -22.65
N GLU A 185 0.17 1.62 -22.37
CA GLU A 185 -0.34 0.25 -22.59
C GLU A 185 -0.60 -0.05 -24.07
N SER A 186 -0.66 0.96 -24.92
CA SER A 186 -1.05 0.81 -26.33
C SER A 186 0.09 0.36 -27.25
N ALA A 187 1.34 0.36 -26.76
CA ALA A 187 2.48 -0.06 -27.56
C ALA A 187 2.37 -1.56 -27.89
N PRO A 188 2.47 -1.96 -29.18
CA PRO A 188 2.40 -3.38 -29.58
C PRO A 188 3.37 -4.30 -28.83
N ALA A 189 4.56 -3.80 -28.46
CA ALA A 189 5.54 -4.51 -27.65
C ALA A 189 5.03 -4.88 -26.24
N VAL A 190 4.22 -4.01 -25.62
CA VAL A 190 3.60 -4.27 -24.31
C VAL A 190 2.59 -5.40 -24.42
N ILE A 191 1.70 -5.33 -25.43
CA ILE A 191 0.69 -6.37 -25.69
C ILE A 191 1.38 -7.72 -25.98
N ALA A 192 2.46 -7.72 -26.77
CA ALA A 192 3.25 -8.92 -27.06
C ALA A 192 3.89 -9.52 -25.80
N ALA A 193 4.42 -8.68 -24.90
CA ALA A 193 5.04 -9.13 -23.66
C ALA A 193 4.02 -9.80 -22.72
N PHE A 194 2.86 -9.16 -22.52
CA PHE A 194 1.77 -9.76 -21.75
C PHE A 194 1.24 -11.03 -22.40
N HIS A 195 1.05 -11.05 -23.72
CA HIS A 195 0.63 -12.26 -24.43
C HIS A 195 1.60 -13.43 -24.20
N ASN A 196 2.92 -13.19 -24.23
CA ASN A 196 3.92 -14.21 -23.93
C ASN A 196 3.89 -14.66 -22.46
N PHE A 197 3.62 -13.74 -21.53
CA PHE A 197 3.45 -14.07 -20.11
C PHE A 197 2.22 -14.94 -19.87
N TRP A 198 1.08 -14.59 -20.46
CA TRP A 198 -0.17 -15.34 -20.34
C TRP A 198 -0.09 -16.75 -20.94
N ASN A 199 0.72 -16.92 -21.99
CA ASN A 199 1.02 -18.23 -22.57
C ASN A 199 2.18 -18.96 -21.90
N ASN A 200 2.76 -18.39 -20.84
CA ASN A 200 3.92 -18.93 -20.13
C ASN A 200 5.08 -19.28 -21.07
N THR A 201 5.33 -18.44 -22.08
CA THR A 201 6.42 -18.63 -23.05
C THR A 201 7.74 -18.79 -22.29
N ASN A 202 8.48 -19.87 -22.58
CA ASN A 202 9.75 -20.20 -21.91
C ASN A 202 9.66 -20.30 -20.37
N GLY A 203 8.48 -20.55 -19.80
CA GLY A 203 8.28 -20.72 -18.36
C GLY A 203 8.29 -19.42 -17.55
N ILE A 204 8.15 -18.24 -18.18
CA ILE A 204 8.28 -16.96 -17.46
C ILE A 204 7.20 -16.71 -16.41
N GLN A 205 6.00 -17.26 -16.60
CA GLN A 205 4.94 -17.17 -15.59
C GLN A 205 5.28 -18.06 -14.37
N ASP A 206 5.90 -19.21 -14.61
CA ASP A 206 6.38 -20.09 -13.54
C ASP A 206 7.53 -19.45 -12.76
N ASP A 207 8.46 -18.78 -13.45
CA ASP A 207 9.54 -18.04 -12.78
C ASP A 207 9.00 -16.89 -11.91
N CYS A 208 7.99 -16.15 -12.39
CA CYS A 208 7.31 -15.10 -11.62
C CYS A 208 6.65 -15.66 -10.35
N LYS A 209 5.91 -16.77 -10.45
CA LYS A 209 5.32 -17.46 -9.29
C LYS A 209 6.38 -17.96 -8.31
N ALA A 210 7.51 -18.46 -8.82
CA ALA A 210 8.63 -18.90 -7.98
C ALA A 210 9.30 -17.74 -7.24
N ALA A 211 9.44 -16.57 -7.88
CA ALA A 211 9.95 -15.36 -7.23
C ALA A 211 9.02 -14.89 -6.10
N TRP A 212 7.70 -14.89 -6.34
CA TRP A 212 6.69 -14.67 -5.30
C TRP A 212 6.82 -15.64 -4.12
N ALA A 213 6.95 -16.94 -4.41
CA ALA A 213 7.10 -17.97 -3.37
C ALA A 213 8.31 -17.71 -2.48
N GLU A 214 9.44 -17.29 -3.07
CA GLU A 214 10.66 -17.01 -2.32
C GLU A 214 10.52 -15.77 -1.43
N LEU A 215 9.90 -14.70 -1.93
CA LEU A 215 9.60 -13.54 -1.10
C LEU A 215 8.69 -13.92 0.08
N VAL A 216 7.60 -14.65 -0.19
CA VAL A 216 6.62 -15.06 0.82
C VAL A 216 7.25 -15.89 1.94
N LYS A 217 8.12 -16.86 1.62
CA LYS A 217 8.81 -17.66 2.65
C LYS A 217 9.60 -16.80 3.63
N GLN A 218 10.08 -15.65 3.17
CA GLN A 218 10.92 -14.77 3.98
C GLN A 218 10.16 -13.63 4.65
N THR A 219 8.88 -13.43 4.32
CA THR A 219 8.06 -12.33 4.84
C THR A 219 6.77 -12.76 5.54
N CYS A 220 6.28 -13.99 5.37
CA CYS A 220 4.98 -14.39 5.90
C CYS A 220 4.91 -14.42 7.44
N GLN A 221 6.04 -14.41 8.14
CA GLN A 221 6.14 -14.36 9.59
C GLN A 221 5.85 -12.98 10.19
N TYR A 222 5.98 -11.90 9.41
CA TYR A 222 5.74 -10.54 9.91
C TYR A 222 4.23 -10.32 10.11
N ALA A 223 3.82 -10.05 11.34
CA ALA A 223 2.41 -9.88 11.68
C ALA A 223 1.76 -8.69 10.94
N ASN A 224 2.54 -7.65 10.63
CA ASN A 224 2.09 -6.48 9.90
C ASN A 224 2.01 -6.65 8.39
N ILE A 225 2.37 -7.80 7.82
CA ILE A 225 1.99 -8.12 6.44
C ILE A 225 0.48 -8.37 6.43
N ALA A 226 -0.27 -7.41 5.88
CA ALA A 226 -1.70 -7.57 5.64
C ALA A 226 -1.95 -8.61 4.54
N GLY A 227 -1.16 -8.54 3.47
CA GLY A 227 -1.35 -9.42 2.33
C GLY A 227 -0.47 -9.12 1.12
N TYR A 228 -0.80 -9.79 0.03
CA TYR A 228 -0.09 -9.75 -1.24
C TYR A 228 -1.04 -9.27 -2.34
N ASP A 229 -0.65 -8.20 -3.03
CA ASP A 229 -1.28 -7.71 -4.24
C ASP A 229 -0.54 -8.32 -5.44
N LEU A 230 -1.24 -9.22 -6.16
CA LEU A 230 -0.58 -10.27 -6.94
C LEU A 230 0.18 -9.75 -8.16
N LEU A 231 -0.40 -8.77 -8.85
CA LEU A 231 0.15 -8.12 -10.03
C LEU A 231 -0.62 -6.82 -10.27
N ASN A 232 0.09 -5.70 -10.22
CA ASN A 232 -0.48 -4.39 -10.52
C ASN A 232 -1.05 -4.32 -11.93
N GLU A 233 -2.25 -3.77 -12.07
CA GLU A 233 -2.91 -3.40 -13.34
C GLU A 233 -2.64 -4.38 -14.50
N PRO A 234 -3.02 -5.68 -14.41
CA PRO A 234 -2.64 -6.64 -15.44
C PRO A 234 -3.18 -6.25 -16.83
N ASN A 235 -2.32 -6.16 -17.84
CA ASN A 235 -2.75 -5.85 -19.19
C ASN A 235 -3.16 -7.12 -19.97
N MET A 236 -3.90 -6.89 -21.05
CA MET A 236 -4.31 -7.92 -21.99
C MET A 236 -3.20 -8.28 -23.00
N GLY A 237 -3.19 -9.54 -23.42
CA GLY A 237 -2.52 -10.00 -24.63
C GLY A 237 -3.39 -9.86 -25.89
N TYR A 238 -3.14 -10.71 -26.89
CA TYR A 238 -3.88 -10.72 -28.17
C TYR A 238 -5.20 -11.52 -28.15
N GLY A 239 -5.59 -12.10 -27.02
CA GLY A 239 -6.80 -12.90 -26.89
C GLY A 239 -8.08 -12.06 -26.93
N SER A 240 -9.20 -12.74 -27.13
CA SER A 240 -10.52 -12.17 -26.85
C SER A 240 -10.68 -11.89 -25.35
N LEU A 241 -11.63 -11.02 -24.98
CA LEU A 241 -11.90 -10.69 -23.57
C LEU A 241 -12.10 -11.93 -22.69
N GLU A 242 -12.77 -12.96 -23.22
CA GLU A 242 -12.98 -14.21 -22.48
C GLU A 242 -11.69 -15.03 -22.32
N GLN A 243 -10.83 -15.06 -23.33
CA GLN A 243 -9.52 -15.73 -23.23
C GLN A 243 -8.62 -15.00 -22.24
N GLU A 244 -8.57 -13.67 -22.28
CA GLU A 244 -7.78 -12.86 -21.35
C GLU A 244 -8.30 -13.00 -19.91
N ARG A 245 -9.62 -13.06 -19.72
CA ARG A 245 -10.22 -13.40 -18.42
C ARG A 245 -9.78 -14.78 -17.92
N GLN A 246 -9.75 -15.79 -18.80
CA GLN A 246 -9.28 -17.13 -18.45
C GLN A 246 -7.79 -17.16 -18.11
N HIS A 247 -6.94 -16.42 -18.85
CA HIS A 247 -5.52 -16.27 -18.51
C HIS A 247 -5.34 -15.66 -17.13
N LEU A 248 -6.07 -14.59 -16.82
CA LEU A 248 -6.03 -13.93 -15.51
C LEU A 248 -6.48 -14.86 -14.38
N ASN A 249 -7.61 -15.56 -14.56
CA ASN A 249 -8.11 -16.56 -13.62
C ASN A 249 -7.08 -17.66 -13.32
N ASN A 250 -6.46 -18.20 -14.37
CA ASN A 250 -5.48 -19.29 -14.24
C ASN A 250 -4.20 -18.80 -13.55
N PHE A 251 -3.72 -17.62 -13.91
CA PHE A 251 -2.54 -17.03 -13.26
C PHE A 251 -2.79 -16.79 -11.77
N TYR A 252 -3.87 -16.09 -11.42
CA TYR A 252 -4.20 -15.82 -10.02
C TYR A 252 -4.47 -17.09 -9.23
N GLY A 253 -5.25 -18.05 -9.76
CA GLY A 253 -5.52 -19.31 -9.07
C GLY A 253 -4.24 -20.08 -8.74
N THR A 254 -3.37 -20.26 -9.72
CA THR A 254 -2.11 -21.01 -9.53
C THR A 254 -1.06 -20.25 -8.72
N LEU A 255 -1.02 -18.91 -8.80
CA LEU A 255 -0.16 -18.09 -7.95
C LEU A 255 -0.61 -18.14 -6.48
N ILE A 256 -1.93 -18.08 -6.21
CA ILE A 256 -2.45 -18.23 -4.85
C ILE A 256 -2.07 -19.59 -4.28
N GLU A 257 -2.24 -20.68 -5.03
CA GLU A 257 -1.80 -22.01 -4.60
C GLU A 257 -0.30 -22.03 -4.25
N THR A 258 0.52 -21.39 -5.08
CA THR A 258 1.97 -21.27 -4.87
C THR A 258 2.29 -20.49 -3.58
N ILE A 259 1.61 -19.36 -3.34
CA ILE A 259 1.74 -18.56 -2.12
C ILE A 259 1.32 -19.38 -0.90
N ARG A 260 0.19 -20.10 -0.95
CA ARG A 260 -0.26 -20.95 0.16
C ARG A 260 0.74 -22.05 0.46
N GLN A 261 1.36 -22.66 -0.55
CA GLN A 261 2.41 -23.65 -0.36
C GLN A 261 3.64 -23.05 0.34
N ALA A 262 4.05 -21.84 -0.06
CA ALA A 262 5.16 -21.12 0.58
C ALA A 262 4.84 -20.79 2.06
N GLU A 263 3.67 -20.23 2.35
CA GLU A 263 3.23 -19.94 3.72
C GLU A 263 3.19 -21.22 4.58
N ASN A 264 2.63 -22.31 4.05
CA ASN A 264 2.56 -23.59 4.74
C ASN A 264 3.96 -24.17 5.02
N SER A 265 4.91 -23.99 4.10
CA SER A 265 6.28 -24.50 4.28
C SER A 265 7.02 -23.82 5.44
N GLU A 266 6.64 -22.58 5.76
CA GLU A 266 7.19 -21.80 6.88
C GLU A 266 6.30 -21.82 8.13
N GLY A 267 5.16 -22.53 8.09
CA GLY A 267 4.21 -22.58 9.20
C GLY A 267 3.48 -21.26 9.47
N CYS A 268 3.40 -20.38 8.46
CA CYS A 268 2.73 -19.08 8.56
C CYS A 268 1.21 -19.19 8.45
N GLN A 269 0.49 -18.28 9.11
CA GLN A 269 -0.92 -18.05 8.81
C GLN A 269 -1.06 -17.52 7.38
N LYS A 270 -2.14 -17.93 6.71
CA LYS A 270 -2.54 -17.37 5.41
C LYS A 270 -2.70 -15.86 5.51
N ARG A 271 -1.96 -15.10 4.69
CA ARG A 271 -2.17 -13.66 4.50
C ARG A 271 -3.24 -13.38 3.46
N ILE A 272 -3.80 -12.17 3.50
CA ILE A 272 -4.82 -11.76 2.54
C ILE A 272 -4.22 -11.75 1.13
N VAL A 273 -5.00 -12.13 0.14
CA VAL A 273 -4.66 -11.90 -1.26
C VAL A 273 -5.55 -10.80 -1.82
N PHE A 274 -4.92 -9.73 -2.30
CA PHE A 274 -5.57 -8.61 -2.98
C PHE A 274 -5.60 -8.94 -4.47
N VAL A 275 -6.80 -8.92 -5.06
CA VAL A 275 -7.04 -9.36 -6.44
C VAL A 275 -7.51 -8.18 -7.26
N GLU A 276 -6.66 -7.73 -8.17
CA GLU A 276 -7.00 -6.65 -9.09
C GLU A 276 -7.80 -7.12 -10.31
N THR A 277 -8.44 -6.15 -10.97
CA THR A 277 -8.99 -6.31 -12.31
C THR A 277 -7.95 -5.97 -13.37
N ALA A 278 -8.02 -6.60 -14.54
CA ALA A 278 -7.15 -6.24 -15.65
C ALA A 278 -7.51 -4.87 -16.26
N VAL A 279 -6.49 -4.08 -16.60
CA VAL A 279 -6.66 -2.80 -17.31
C VAL A 279 -6.97 -3.06 -18.79
N THR A 280 -7.94 -2.32 -19.31
CA THR A 280 -8.29 -2.39 -20.73
C THR A 280 -7.37 -1.51 -21.58
N LEU A 281 -7.06 -1.99 -22.78
CA LEU A 281 -6.53 -1.15 -23.84
C LEU A 281 -7.51 0.01 -24.10
N ALA A 282 -6.97 1.22 -24.20
CA ALA A 282 -7.69 2.47 -24.44
C ALA A 282 -8.49 3.06 -23.27
N GLY A 283 -8.27 2.63 -22.01
CA GLY A 283 -8.95 3.20 -20.85
C GLY A 283 -10.47 3.00 -20.88
N ALA A 284 -10.95 2.00 -21.62
CA ALA A 284 -12.36 1.69 -21.75
C ALA A 284 -12.94 1.25 -20.40
N ALA A 285 -14.08 1.81 -20.02
CA ALA A 285 -14.72 1.71 -18.71
C ALA A 285 -15.08 0.29 -18.19
N ASN A 286 -14.79 -0.78 -18.93
CA ASN A 286 -15.13 -2.16 -18.56
C ASN A 286 -13.86 -2.99 -18.33
N PRO A 287 -13.26 -2.96 -17.14
CA PRO A 287 -12.10 -3.80 -16.83
C PRO A 287 -12.45 -5.29 -16.97
N ILE A 288 -11.46 -6.12 -17.32
CA ILE A 288 -11.65 -7.57 -17.24
C ILE A 288 -11.61 -7.93 -15.76
N VAL A 289 -12.77 -8.35 -15.27
CA VAL A 289 -12.92 -8.81 -13.90
C VAL A 289 -12.74 -10.34 -13.87
N PRO A 290 -11.88 -10.90 -13.00
CA PRO A 290 -11.76 -12.35 -12.84
C PRO A 290 -13.12 -13.01 -12.54
N ASP A 291 -13.22 -14.33 -12.73
CA ASP A 291 -14.40 -15.07 -12.29
C ASP A 291 -14.47 -15.16 -10.76
N PRO A 292 -15.56 -14.83 -10.07
CA PRO A 292 -15.64 -15.01 -8.61
C PRO A 292 -15.28 -16.42 -8.10
N ALA A 293 -15.40 -17.44 -8.97
CA ALA A 293 -15.07 -18.84 -8.71
C ALA A 293 -13.70 -19.27 -9.26
N PHE A 294 -12.81 -18.35 -9.65
CA PHE A 294 -11.47 -18.68 -10.19
C PHE A 294 -10.59 -19.45 -9.18
N THR A 295 -10.89 -19.34 -7.88
CA THR A 295 -10.18 -20.01 -6.79
C THR A 295 -11.13 -20.40 -5.67
N THR A 296 -10.75 -21.40 -4.90
CA THR A 296 -11.43 -21.81 -3.66
C THR A 296 -10.86 -21.11 -2.41
N ASP A 297 -9.83 -20.27 -2.53
CA ASP A 297 -9.32 -19.51 -1.39
C ASP A 297 -10.36 -18.48 -0.91
N ASP A 298 -10.49 -18.38 0.41
CA ASP A 298 -11.48 -17.58 1.10
C ASP A 298 -10.90 -16.27 1.65
N ASN A 299 -9.57 -16.16 1.74
CA ASN A 299 -8.87 -15.03 2.31
C ASN A 299 -8.51 -14.00 1.22
N LEU A 300 -9.54 -13.50 0.53
CA LEU A 300 -9.43 -12.62 -0.63
C LEU A 300 -10.08 -11.25 -0.42
N VAL A 301 -9.48 -10.23 -1.01
CA VAL A 301 -10.01 -8.87 -1.13
C VAL A 301 -10.06 -8.47 -2.60
N PHE A 302 -11.17 -7.86 -3.02
CA PHE A 302 -11.29 -7.29 -4.36
C PHE A 302 -10.61 -5.92 -4.38
N ALA A 303 -9.57 -5.77 -5.21
CA ALA A 303 -8.62 -4.68 -5.15
C ALA A 303 -8.50 -3.84 -6.44
N PRO A 304 -9.59 -3.26 -6.99
CA PRO A 304 -9.52 -2.44 -8.19
C PRO A 304 -8.89 -1.06 -7.91
N HIS A 305 -8.54 -0.36 -8.99
CA HIS A 305 -8.15 1.06 -8.95
C HIS A 305 -9.32 1.97 -9.32
N HIS A 306 -9.33 3.19 -8.77
CA HIS A 306 -10.37 4.18 -9.02
C HIS A 306 -9.77 5.55 -9.39
N TYR A 307 -9.85 5.87 -10.68
CA TYR A 307 -9.29 7.09 -11.24
C TYR A 307 -10.32 7.99 -11.95
N PHE A 308 -11.62 7.78 -11.69
CA PHE A 308 -12.67 8.58 -12.33
C PHE A 308 -12.64 10.05 -11.85
N GLU A 309 -12.86 10.97 -12.80
CA GLU A 309 -12.65 12.43 -12.68
C GLU A 309 -11.20 12.85 -12.35
N SER A 310 -10.23 11.93 -12.44
CA SER A 310 -8.80 12.21 -12.27
C SER A 310 -8.04 12.04 -13.58
N ILE A 311 -7.93 10.81 -14.06
CA ILE A 311 -7.27 10.47 -15.33
C ILE A 311 -8.17 9.63 -16.26
N SER A 312 -9.33 9.19 -15.76
CA SER A 312 -10.47 8.71 -16.57
C SER A 312 -11.67 9.63 -16.36
N TYR A 313 -12.38 9.98 -17.44
CA TYR A 313 -13.47 10.98 -17.41
C TYR A 313 -14.82 10.43 -17.89
N ASP A 314 -14.91 9.12 -18.08
CA ASP A 314 -16.12 8.47 -18.57
C ASP A 314 -17.24 8.42 -17.53
N LEU A 315 -16.90 8.44 -16.25
CA LEU A 315 -17.84 8.33 -15.13
C LEU A 315 -17.54 9.37 -14.05
N SER A 316 -18.54 9.65 -13.22
CA SER A 316 -18.33 10.41 -11.98
C SER A 316 -17.64 9.56 -10.91
N ILE A 317 -17.09 10.21 -9.90
CA ILE A 317 -16.48 9.55 -8.75
C ILE A 317 -17.45 8.54 -8.11
N GLU A 318 -18.67 8.99 -7.82
CA GLU A 318 -19.69 8.20 -7.13
C GLU A 318 -20.17 7.03 -7.99
N LEU A 319 -20.37 7.24 -9.30
CA LEU A 319 -20.80 6.19 -10.21
C LEU A 319 -19.72 5.11 -10.36
N GLY A 320 -18.46 5.52 -10.53
CA GLY A 320 -17.33 4.61 -10.54
C GLY A 320 -17.24 3.78 -9.27
N TYR A 321 -17.40 4.42 -8.10
CA TYR A 321 -17.37 3.73 -6.82
C TYR A 321 -18.50 2.70 -6.68
N ASN A 322 -19.71 3.06 -7.12
CA ASN A 322 -20.85 2.15 -7.11
C ASN A 322 -20.64 0.93 -8.00
N ILE A 323 -19.97 1.08 -9.15
CA ILE A 323 -19.59 -0.04 -10.03
C ILE A 323 -18.57 -0.95 -9.35
N LEU A 324 -17.52 -0.40 -8.75
CA LEU A 324 -16.52 -1.20 -8.04
C LEU A 324 -17.13 -1.96 -6.85
N ARG A 325 -18.06 -1.33 -6.12
CA ARG A 325 -18.82 -1.98 -5.06
C ARG A 325 -19.73 -3.09 -5.59
N ALA A 326 -20.38 -2.89 -6.73
CA ALA A 326 -21.14 -3.96 -7.37
C ALA A 326 -20.21 -5.13 -7.77
N GLY A 327 -19.01 -4.84 -8.27
CA GLY A 327 -17.97 -5.83 -8.52
C GLY A 327 -17.57 -6.62 -7.27
N SER A 328 -17.35 -5.96 -6.13
CA SER A 328 -17.00 -6.64 -4.87
C SER A 328 -18.12 -7.55 -4.36
N VAL A 329 -19.38 -7.17 -4.56
CA VAL A 329 -20.55 -8.03 -4.27
C VAL A 329 -20.57 -9.26 -5.16
N LEU A 330 -20.28 -9.12 -6.46
CA LEU A 330 -20.16 -10.27 -7.37
C LEU A 330 -19.01 -11.20 -6.95
N PHE A 331 -17.91 -10.64 -6.47
CA PHE A 331 -16.77 -11.38 -5.93
C PHE A 331 -17.00 -11.99 -4.55
N ASN A 332 -18.10 -11.60 -3.90
CA ASN A 332 -18.42 -11.99 -2.55
C ASN A 332 -17.27 -11.63 -1.57
N ALA A 333 -16.61 -10.49 -1.78
CA ALA A 333 -15.41 -10.07 -1.07
C ALA A 333 -15.47 -8.59 -0.66
N ALA A 334 -14.61 -8.19 0.28
CA ALA A 334 -14.46 -6.79 0.65
C ALA A 334 -13.86 -5.99 -0.52
N LEU A 335 -14.27 -4.72 -0.64
CA LEU A 335 -13.66 -3.77 -1.57
C LEU A 335 -12.53 -3.01 -0.85
N TRP A 336 -11.35 -3.02 -1.42
CA TRP A 336 -10.23 -2.16 -1.03
C TRP A 336 -9.63 -1.51 -2.27
N VAL A 337 -9.61 -0.18 -2.36
CA VAL A 337 -9.15 0.48 -3.60
C VAL A 337 -7.63 0.62 -3.58
N GLY A 338 -6.93 -0.18 -4.40
CA GLY A 338 -5.45 -0.25 -4.41
C GLY A 338 -4.77 1.06 -4.81
N GLU A 339 -5.41 1.80 -5.70
CA GLU A 339 -4.96 3.12 -6.11
C GLU A 339 -6.11 4.07 -6.41
N TRP A 340 -5.92 5.31 -5.99
CA TRP A 340 -6.69 6.46 -6.41
C TRP A 340 -5.89 7.73 -6.12
N GLY A 341 -6.11 8.80 -6.89
CA GLY A 341 -5.38 10.05 -6.68
C GLY A 341 -5.86 11.14 -7.62
N TYR A 342 -5.44 12.38 -7.35
CA TYR A 342 -5.77 13.54 -8.17
C TYR A 342 -4.54 14.45 -8.31
N PHE A 343 -4.34 15.01 -9.51
CA PHE A 343 -3.05 15.55 -9.93
C PHE A 343 -3.06 17.02 -10.37
N ASN A 344 -4.17 17.76 -10.19
CA ASN A 344 -4.27 19.20 -10.54
C ASN A 344 -4.10 20.13 -9.33
N GLY A 345 -3.40 19.68 -8.29
CA GLY A 345 -3.14 20.45 -7.07
C GLY A 345 -4.41 20.82 -6.30
N ILE A 346 -4.41 21.96 -5.61
CA ILE A 346 -5.48 22.35 -4.66
C ILE A 346 -6.89 22.39 -5.29
N ALA A 347 -6.99 22.55 -6.61
CA ALA A 347 -8.26 22.51 -7.34
C ALA A 347 -9.02 21.18 -7.16
N ASP A 348 -8.31 20.07 -6.92
CA ASP A 348 -8.93 18.76 -6.76
C ASP A 348 -9.41 18.48 -5.32
N THR A 349 -9.20 19.38 -4.35
CA THR A 349 -9.66 19.18 -2.95
C THR A 349 -11.16 18.87 -2.83
N ALA A 350 -12.00 19.44 -3.70
CA ALA A 350 -13.43 19.13 -3.73
C ALA A 350 -13.70 17.68 -4.16
N LYS A 351 -12.93 17.15 -5.12
CA LYS A 351 -13.03 15.76 -5.58
C LYS A 351 -12.55 14.78 -4.52
N ILE A 352 -11.43 15.09 -3.85
CA ILE A 352 -10.91 14.26 -2.75
C ILE A 352 -11.94 14.16 -1.61
N LYS A 353 -12.65 15.25 -1.28
CA LYS A 353 -13.74 15.21 -0.29
C LYS A 353 -14.91 14.32 -0.73
N ARG A 354 -15.26 14.33 -2.01
CA ARG A 354 -16.31 13.45 -2.57
C ARG A 354 -15.90 11.98 -2.52
N PHE A 355 -14.66 11.67 -2.91
CA PHE A 355 -14.10 10.32 -2.81
C PHE A 355 -14.10 9.84 -1.35
N ALA A 356 -13.60 10.67 -0.43
CA ALA A 356 -13.60 10.40 1.01
C ALA A 356 -15.00 10.07 1.56
N ALA A 357 -16.03 10.80 1.13
CA ALA A 357 -17.41 10.51 1.52
C ALA A 357 -17.89 9.14 1.01
N MET A 358 -17.48 8.71 -0.18
CA MET A 358 -17.77 7.38 -0.71
C MET A 358 -17.06 6.28 0.09
N GLU A 359 -15.78 6.47 0.42
CA GLU A 359 -15.05 5.52 1.28
C GLU A 359 -15.74 5.34 2.64
N ASP A 360 -16.23 6.43 3.23
CA ASP A 360 -16.91 6.42 4.52
C ASP A 360 -18.27 5.70 4.42
N ALA A 361 -19.05 6.01 3.38
CA ALA A 361 -20.37 5.42 3.16
C ALA A 361 -20.35 3.90 2.88
N CYS A 362 -19.23 3.37 2.40
CA CYS A 362 -19.07 1.93 2.12
C CYS A 362 -18.16 1.19 3.09
N PHE A 363 -17.59 1.87 4.09
CA PHE A 363 -16.57 1.31 4.99
C PHE A 363 -15.38 0.69 4.24
N CYS A 364 -15.02 1.28 3.09
CA CYS A 364 -13.96 0.75 2.25
C CYS A 364 -12.61 1.33 2.63
N GLY A 365 -11.59 0.49 2.56
CA GLY A 365 -10.20 0.90 2.61
C GLY A 365 -9.67 1.33 1.24
N SER A 366 -8.49 1.96 1.24
CA SER A 366 -7.80 2.38 0.03
C SER A 366 -6.32 2.67 0.25
N ALA A 367 -5.56 2.81 -0.83
CA ALA A 367 -4.25 3.46 -0.81
C ALA A 367 -4.18 4.62 -1.83
N TRP A 368 -3.82 5.82 -1.37
CA TRP A 368 -3.63 6.99 -2.22
C TRP A 368 -2.40 6.81 -3.11
N TRP A 369 -2.51 7.14 -4.40
CA TRP A 369 -1.39 7.26 -5.33
C TRP A 369 -0.90 8.72 -5.39
N GLN A 370 0.26 9.06 -4.85
CA GLN A 370 1.18 8.24 -4.04
C GLN A 370 1.85 9.10 -2.95
N TRP A 371 2.66 8.49 -2.08
CA TRP A 371 3.37 9.24 -1.02
C TRP A 371 4.30 10.31 -1.60
N ALA A 372 5.23 9.91 -2.45
CA ALA A 372 6.24 10.75 -3.05
C ALA A 372 6.61 10.20 -4.43
N GLN A 373 6.99 11.07 -5.36
CA GLN A 373 7.45 10.67 -6.70
C GLN A 373 8.68 11.48 -7.07
N ALA A 374 9.76 10.81 -7.47
CA ALA A 374 10.94 11.52 -7.97
C ALA A 374 10.65 12.17 -9.34
N PRO A 375 11.26 13.31 -9.68
CA PRO A 375 11.04 13.93 -10.98
C PRO A 375 11.52 13.08 -12.17
N GLY A 376 12.49 12.18 -11.95
CA GLY A 376 12.98 11.24 -12.96
C GLY A 376 12.10 10.00 -13.15
N ASP A 377 11.05 9.83 -12.34
CA ASP A 377 10.07 8.75 -12.48
C ASP A 377 9.41 8.83 -13.88
N PRO A 378 9.19 7.71 -14.59
CA PRO A 378 8.55 7.71 -15.90
C PRO A 378 7.24 8.51 -15.99
N HIS A 379 6.46 8.61 -14.91
CA HIS A 379 5.26 9.45 -14.84
C HIS A 379 5.58 10.96 -14.90
N GLY A 380 6.68 11.38 -14.29
CA GLY A 380 7.17 12.77 -14.27
C GLY A 380 8.04 13.16 -15.46
N VAL A 381 8.45 12.19 -16.29
CA VAL A 381 9.28 12.39 -17.48
C VAL A 381 8.41 12.67 -18.71
N TRP A 382 8.84 13.55 -19.62
CA TRP A 382 8.16 13.78 -20.91
C TRP A 382 9.13 13.88 -22.08
N TRP A 383 8.64 13.56 -23.28
CA TRP A 383 9.37 13.75 -24.53
C TRP A 383 9.19 15.19 -25.03
N ASN A 384 10.29 15.92 -25.27
CA ASN A 384 10.24 17.31 -25.73
C ASN A 384 10.40 17.47 -27.26
N GLY A 385 10.43 16.36 -28.02
CA GLY A 385 10.71 16.35 -29.46
C GLY A 385 12.13 15.91 -29.82
N ASN A 386 13.08 15.97 -28.88
CA ASN A 386 14.48 15.60 -29.10
C ASN A 386 15.07 14.71 -28.00
N SER A 387 14.65 14.90 -26.74
CA SER A 387 15.07 14.08 -25.61
C SER A 387 13.97 13.96 -24.58
N PHE A 388 14.12 13.00 -23.67
CA PHE A 388 13.34 12.96 -22.44
C PHE A 388 13.80 14.06 -21.47
N SER A 389 12.86 14.64 -20.74
CA SER A 389 13.07 15.71 -19.77
C SER A 389 12.29 15.43 -18.49
N ALA A 390 12.77 15.95 -17.37
CA ALA A 390 12.16 15.82 -16.05
C ALA A 390 12.01 17.21 -15.40
N ALA A 391 11.05 17.34 -14.49
CA ALA A 391 10.85 18.57 -13.74
C ALA A 391 11.95 18.80 -12.69
N ALA A 392 12.08 20.04 -12.21
CA ALA A 392 13.04 20.37 -11.13
C ALA A 392 12.58 19.90 -9.74
N ALA A 393 11.28 19.66 -9.59
CA ALA A 393 10.65 19.11 -8.39
C ALA A 393 9.32 18.45 -8.77
N SER A 394 8.81 17.61 -7.88
CA SER A 394 7.55 16.87 -8.01
C SER A 394 6.81 16.92 -6.68
N MET A 395 5.55 17.36 -6.69
CA MET A 395 4.69 17.43 -5.52
C MET A 395 3.57 16.39 -5.63
N HIS A 396 3.62 15.38 -4.76
CA HIS A 396 2.52 14.44 -4.51
C HIS A 396 1.92 14.70 -3.12
N LEU A 397 2.03 13.77 -2.16
CA LEU A 397 1.78 14.08 -0.75
C LEU A 397 3.02 14.69 -0.08
N ALA A 398 4.21 14.23 -0.47
CA ALA A 398 5.49 14.82 -0.12
C ALA A 398 6.23 15.31 -1.37
N GLU A 399 6.90 16.46 -1.25
CA GLU A 399 7.66 17.03 -2.35
C GLU A 399 9.08 16.45 -2.45
N VAL A 400 9.49 16.18 -3.68
CA VAL A 400 10.81 15.66 -4.03
C VAL A 400 11.48 16.61 -5.02
N ASN A 401 12.76 16.93 -4.79
CA ASN A 401 13.55 17.74 -5.70
C ASN A 401 14.19 16.90 -6.83
N ALA A 402 14.84 17.56 -7.79
CA ALA A 402 15.50 16.92 -8.93
C ALA A 402 16.52 15.83 -8.57
N ALA A 403 17.09 15.86 -7.36
CA ALA A 403 18.05 14.86 -6.89
C ALA A 403 17.39 13.63 -6.26
N GLY A 404 16.04 13.51 -6.29
CA GLY A 404 15.31 12.41 -5.67
C GLY A 404 15.23 12.51 -4.14
N MET A 405 15.48 13.71 -3.58
CA MET A 405 15.49 13.97 -2.14
C MET A 405 14.24 14.75 -1.70
N ARG A 406 13.68 14.38 -0.55
CA ARG A 406 12.54 15.07 0.05
C ARG A 406 12.94 16.49 0.45
N THR A 407 12.09 17.47 0.16
CA THR A 407 12.34 18.87 0.52
C THR A 407 11.85 19.20 1.94
N GLY A 408 10.99 18.35 2.51
CA GLY A 408 10.26 18.59 3.75
C GLY A 408 8.91 19.29 3.54
N ASN A 409 8.62 19.75 2.31
CA ASN A 409 7.30 20.30 1.99
C ASN A 409 6.29 19.16 1.79
N LEU A 410 5.09 19.37 2.35
CA LEU A 410 3.98 18.43 2.28
C LEU A 410 2.76 19.09 1.64
N ASN A 411 1.96 18.31 0.93
CA ASN A 411 0.68 18.74 0.38
C ASN A 411 -0.39 18.72 1.48
N THR A 412 -0.26 19.65 2.43
CA THR A 412 -1.16 19.78 3.59
C THR A 412 -2.64 19.90 3.19
N PRO A 413 -3.05 20.59 2.11
CA PRO A 413 -4.44 20.58 1.67
C PRO A 413 -5.01 19.19 1.40
N PHE A 414 -4.22 18.29 0.78
CA PHE A 414 -4.64 16.92 0.49
C PHE A 414 -4.56 16.05 1.74
N LEU A 415 -3.42 16.08 2.43
CA LEU A 415 -3.21 15.34 3.68
C LEU A 415 -4.26 15.70 4.71
N ASN A 416 -4.75 16.94 4.72
CA ASN A 416 -5.82 17.30 5.63
C ASN A 416 -7.11 16.50 5.38
N ILE A 417 -7.45 16.21 4.13
CA ILE A 417 -8.64 15.43 3.78
C ILE A 417 -8.40 13.94 4.05
N LEU A 418 -7.21 13.44 3.73
CA LEU A 418 -6.83 12.03 3.91
C LEU A 418 -6.71 11.65 5.40
N SER A 419 -6.20 12.55 6.23
CA SER A 419 -6.02 12.40 7.69
C SER A 419 -7.30 12.63 8.51
N ARG A 420 -8.49 12.60 7.89
CA ARG A 420 -9.76 12.86 8.58
C ARG A 420 -10.02 11.86 9.71
N THR A 421 -10.76 12.30 10.74
CA THR A 421 -11.19 11.45 11.85
C THR A 421 -11.87 10.19 11.34
N ARG A 422 -11.49 9.00 11.80
CA ARG A 422 -12.05 7.73 11.29
C ARG A 422 -11.84 6.56 12.26
N PRO A 423 -12.68 5.53 12.25
CA PRO A 423 -12.31 4.26 12.88
C PRO A 423 -11.08 3.65 12.19
N LEU A 424 -10.18 3.10 12.99
CA LEU A 424 -9.10 2.22 12.56
C LEU A 424 -9.55 0.75 12.64
N ALA A 425 -10.26 0.40 13.73
CA ALA A 425 -10.81 -0.91 14.01
C ALA A 425 -12.20 -0.78 14.66
N ILE A 426 -13.17 -1.58 14.24
CA ILE A 426 -14.56 -1.55 14.71
C ILE A 426 -14.91 -2.90 15.34
N THR A 427 -15.37 -2.91 16.59
CA THR A 427 -15.92 -4.13 17.19
C THR A 427 -17.36 -4.35 16.71
N GLY A 428 -17.60 -5.42 15.96
CA GLY A 428 -18.90 -5.73 15.41
C GLY A 428 -19.12 -5.18 14.00
N LEU A 429 -20.38 -5.18 13.57
CA LEU A 429 -20.77 -4.83 12.21
C LEU A 429 -21.08 -3.33 12.10
N PRO A 430 -20.41 -2.60 11.19
CA PRO A 430 -20.70 -1.20 10.97
C PRO A 430 -22.08 -1.00 10.34
N VAL A 431 -22.75 0.09 10.72
CA VAL A 431 -24.09 0.47 10.22
C VAL A 431 -24.03 1.79 9.46
N ALA A 432 -23.43 2.82 10.05
CA ALA A 432 -23.31 4.15 9.43
C ALA A 432 -22.02 4.85 9.85
N PHE A 433 -21.38 5.55 8.93
CA PHE A 433 -20.16 6.32 9.22
C PHE A 433 -20.13 7.59 8.38
N THR A 434 -19.83 8.71 9.05
CA THR A 434 -19.56 9.99 8.41
C THR A 434 -18.38 10.67 9.10
N SER A 435 -17.52 11.29 8.32
CA SER A 435 -16.40 12.10 8.81
C SER A 435 -16.28 13.37 7.98
N ASN A 436 -16.14 14.52 8.65
CA ASN A 436 -16.02 15.80 7.99
C ASN A 436 -14.57 16.31 8.07
N PRO A 437 -13.81 16.28 6.97
CA PRO A 437 -12.41 16.73 6.95
C PRO A 437 -12.26 18.24 7.17
N THR A 438 -13.34 19.03 7.18
CA THR A 438 -13.26 20.49 7.34
C THR A 438 -13.37 20.94 8.79
N ASN A 439 -14.15 20.23 9.61
CA ASN A 439 -14.38 20.60 11.02
C ASN A 439 -14.05 19.46 12.01
N GLY A 440 -13.65 18.29 11.53
CA GLY A 440 -13.20 17.16 12.36
C GLY A 440 -14.32 16.25 12.88
N LEU A 441 -15.58 16.67 12.76
CA LEU A 441 -16.72 15.94 13.29
C LEU A 441 -16.81 14.53 12.69
N MET A 442 -17.09 13.55 13.54
CA MET A 442 -17.27 12.16 13.14
C MET A 442 -18.48 11.55 13.85
N HIS A 443 -19.22 10.70 13.12
CA HIS A 443 -20.26 9.85 13.68
C HIS A 443 -20.11 8.43 13.14
N LEU A 444 -20.09 7.45 14.05
CA LEU A 444 -20.09 6.02 13.76
C LEU A 444 -21.26 5.34 14.48
N GLU A 445 -21.99 4.49 13.77
CA GLU A 445 -22.95 3.53 14.30
C GLU A 445 -22.51 2.12 13.95
N ALA A 446 -22.65 1.19 14.88
CA ALA A 446 -22.34 -0.22 14.68
C ALA A 446 -23.13 -1.11 15.64
N ASN A 447 -23.17 -2.41 15.34
CA ASN A 447 -23.79 -3.43 16.17
C ASN A 447 -22.75 -4.48 16.59
N ALA A 448 -22.55 -4.64 17.89
CA ALA A 448 -21.62 -5.62 18.43
C ALA A 448 -22.37 -6.84 18.99
N ASN A 449 -21.94 -8.04 18.63
CA ASN A 449 -22.46 -9.27 19.24
C ASN A 449 -21.81 -9.59 20.59
N THR A 450 -20.60 -9.07 20.81
CA THR A 450 -19.79 -9.23 22.03
C THR A 450 -19.25 -7.89 22.47
N ALA A 451 -18.89 -7.77 23.75
CA ALA A 451 -18.11 -6.62 24.19
C ALA A 451 -16.73 -6.61 23.52
N GLY A 452 -16.17 -5.43 23.29
CA GLY A 452 -14.84 -5.28 22.70
C GLY A 452 -14.43 -3.81 22.56
N GLU A 453 -13.32 -3.58 21.85
CA GLU A 453 -12.74 -2.25 21.68
C GLU A 453 -12.91 -1.74 20.25
N THR A 454 -13.45 -0.53 20.08
CA THR A 454 -13.38 0.23 18.83
C THR A 454 -12.28 1.27 18.94
N GLU A 455 -11.45 1.39 17.90
CA GLU A 455 -10.30 2.29 17.86
C GLU A 455 -10.49 3.36 16.79
N ILE A 456 -10.19 4.62 17.13
CA ILE A 456 -10.43 5.79 16.27
C ILE A 456 -9.16 6.64 16.19
N TRP A 457 -8.79 7.01 14.97
CA TRP A 457 -7.82 8.08 14.69
C TRP A 457 -8.52 9.44 14.68
N ILE A 458 -7.90 10.44 15.32
CA ILE A 458 -8.40 11.81 15.39
C ILE A 458 -7.23 12.80 15.14
N PRO A 459 -7.23 13.61 14.07
CA PRO A 459 -6.14 14.54 13.79
C PRO A 459 -6.11 15.69 14.80
N ALA A 460 -4.92 16.09 15.27
CA ALA A 460 -4.76 17.10 16.33
C ALA A 460 -5.12 18.53 15.86
N ARG A 461 -5.27 18.76 14.55
CA ARG A 461 -5.48 20.10 13.98
C ARG A 461 -6.79 20.78 14.40
N PHE A 462 -7.71 20.05 15.03
CA PHE A 462 -9.00 20.58 15.50
C PHE A 462 -9.00 20.86 17.02
N GLY A 463 -7.94 20.52 17.74
CA GLY A 463 -7.87 20.64 19.20
C GLY A 463 -8.05 19.30 19.92
N ALA A 464 -8.29 19.36 21.22
CA ALA A 464 -8.52 18.17 22.04
C ALA A 464 -9.93 17.62 21.76
N PRO A 465 -10.10 16.32 21.44
CA PRO A 465 -11.39 15.78 21.09
C PRO A 465 -12.30 15.58 22.30
N VAL A 466 -13.59 15.83 22.09
CA VAL A 466 -14.69 15.45 22.98
C VAL A 466 -15.40 14.25 22.36
N ILE A 467 -15.33 13.10 23.02
CA ILE A 467 -15.90 11.85 22.53
C ILE A 467 -17.12 11.48 23.38
N THR A 468 -18.26 11.28 22.73
CA THR A 468 -19.50 10.83 23.37
C THR A 468 -20.07 9.64 22.61
N GLY A 469 -21.04 8.94 23.19
CA GLY A 469 -21.62 7.79 22.53
C GLY A 469 -22.72 7.14 23.35
N THR A 470 -23.36 6.15 22.73
CA THR A 470 -24.33 5.27 23.40
C THR A 470 -23.77 3.86 23.50
N ASN A 471 -24.12 3.14 24.56
CA ASN A 471 -23.65 1.77 24.81
C ASN A 471 -22.10 1.64 24.86
N THR A 472 -21.42 2.72 25.26
CA THR A 472 -19.98 2.82 25.49
C THR A 472 -19.70 2.79 27.01
N LEU A 473 -18.68 2.07 27.43
CA LEU A 473 -18.35 1.86 28.85
C LEU A 473 -17.22 2.76 29.33
N GLN A 474 -16.19 2.86 28.50
CA GLN A 474 -14.94 3.51 28.83
C GLN A 474 -14.33 4.05 27.55
N ILE A 475 -13.89 5.29 27.59
CA ILE A 475 -13.20 5.97 26.50
C ILE A 475 -11.84 6.37 27.05
N THR A 476 -10.78 5.89 26.39
CA THR A 476 -9.40 6.32 26.66
C THR A 476 -8.87 7.02 25.42
N THR A 477 -8.27 8.19 25.60
CA THR A 477 -7.68 8.95 24.49
C THR A 477 -6.22 9.23 24.79
N GLY A 478 -5.34 8.82 23.90
CA GLY A 478 -3.89 9.05 23.99
C GLY A 478 -3.42 9.96 22.86
N ALA A 479 -2.61 10.97 23.19
CA ALA A 479 -1.93 11.77 22.18
C ALA A 479 -0.84 10.94 21.50
N VAL A 480 -0.75 11.06 20.18
CA VAL A 480 0.29 10.46 19.33
C VAL A 480 0.84 11.53 18.39
N ASN A 481 1.87 11.23 17.62
CA ASN A 481 2.35 12.18 16.62
C ASN A 481 1.23 12.54 15.64
N GLY A 482 1.01 13.84 15.41
CA GLY A 482 -0.02 14.38 14.53
C GLY A 482 -1.50 14.26 14.97
N GLY A 483 -1.81 13.53 16.05
CA GLY A 483 -3.20 13.26 16.43
C GLY A 483 -3.42 12.61 17.78
N TYR A 484 -4.55 11.92 17.87
CA TYR A 484 -4.97 11.13 19.02
C TYR A 484 -5.46 9.76 18.54
N ILE A 485 -5.19 8.75 19.36
CA ILE A 485 -5.84 7.45 19.28
C ILE A 485 -6.85 7.35 20.41
N ALA A 486 -8.11 7.11 20.08
CA ALA A 486 -9.15 6.83 21.04
C ALA A 486 -9.51 5.34 21.02
N LYS A 487 -9.46 4.70 22.19
CA LYS A 487 -9.87 3.32 22.45
C LYS A 487 -11.20 3.34 23.23
N ILE A 488 -12.27 2.82 22.63
CA ILE A 488 -13.64 2.88 23.16
C ILE A 488 -14.15 1.46 23.41
N GLN A 489 -14.39 1.14 24.68
CA GLN A 489 -14.99 -0.12 25.09
C GLN A 489 -16.49 -0.09 24.84
N VAL A 490 -16.99 -1.04 24.04
CA VAL A 490 -18.40 -1.15 23.65
C VAL A 490 -19.03 -2.42 24.23
N GLN A 491 -20.32 -2.36 24.52
CA GLN A 491 -21.11 -3.51 24.97
C GLN A 491 -21.86 -4.17 23.79
N PRO A 492 -22.32 -5.42 23.94
CA PRO A 492 -23.22 -6.03 22.97
C PRO A 492 -24.45 -5.17 22.70
N GLY A 493 -24.91 -5.18 21.45
CA GLY A 493 -26.01 -4.37 20.94
C GLY A 493 -25.57 -3.23 20.02
N ASN A 494 -26.52 -2.39 19.65
CA ASN A 494 -26.24 -1.17 18.88
C ASN A 494 -25.47 -0.17 19.75
N TYR A 495 -24.46 0.47 19.17
CA TYR A 495 -23.74 1.56 19.79
C TYR A 495 -23.47 2.68 18.78
N SER A 496 -23.26 3.88 19.30
CA SER A 496 -22.86 5.04 18.51
C SER A 496 -21.71 5.77 19.15
N ILE A 497 -20.85 6.37 18.33
CA ILE A 497 -19.72 7.18 18.76
C ILE A 497 -19.74 8.51 17.98
N TYR A 498 -19.63 9.61 18.71
CA TYR A 498 -19.50 10.96 18.17
C TYR A 498 -18.16 11.55 18.61
N VAL A 499 -17.46 12.21 17.69
CA VAL A 499 -16.25 13.01 17.97
C VAL A 499 -16.53 14.47 17.62
N ASP A 500 -16.29 15.36 18.58
CA ASP A 500 -16.42 16.82 18.52
C ASP A 500 -15.16 17.51 19.12
N PHE A 501 -15.08 18.84 19.14
CA PHE A 501 -13.91 19.62 19.58
C PHE A 501 -14.24 20.88 20.39
#